data_AF-A0A931B8C0-F1
#
_entry.id   AF-A0A931B8C0-F1
#
_cell.length_a   1.000
_cell.length_b   1.000
_cell.length_c   1.000
_cell.angle_alpha   90.00
_cell.angle_beta   90.00
_cell.angle_gamma   90.00
#
_symmetry.space_group_name_H-M   'P 1'
#
loop_
_entity.id
_entity.type
_entity.pdbx_description
1 polymer ?
#
loop_
_entity_poly.entity_id
_entity_poly.type
_entity_poly.pdbx_seq_one_letter_code
_entity_poly.pdbx_strand_id
1 'polypeptide(L)' 'MVDVAPYASDGRYRLVRLGDHTEPLAREEFVPRIHQLYPQLDLDDAEMVHWADRPWEWPTWHPGQA' A
#
# COMPACT_ATOMS: atom_id res chain seq x y z
N MET A 1 -6.58 9.02 -6.64
CA MET A 1 -6.56 7.59 -7.01
C MET A 1 -5.28 7.00 -6.48
N VAL A 2 -5.41 6.01 -5.61
CA VAL A 2 -4.30 5.30 -4.96
C VAL A 2 -4.15 3.96 -5.66
N ASP A 3 -2.94 3.62 -6.08
CA ASP A 3 -2.63 2.33 -6.71
C ASP A 3 -1.66 1.55 -5.82
N VAL A 4 -2.03 0.34 -5.42
CA VAL A 4 -1.20 -0.56 -4.63
C VAL A 4 -0.62 -1.63 -5.54
N ALA A 5 0.71 -1.59 -5.70
CA ALA A 5 1.47 -2.51 -6.52
C ALA A 5 1.35 -3.97 -6.03
N PRO A 6 1.65 -4.96 -6.89
CA PRO A 6 1.43 -6.36 -6.54
C PRO A 6 2.22 -6.82 -5.32
N TYR A 7 1.73 -7.87 -4.67
CA TYR A 7 2.34 -8.48 -3.50
C TYR A 7 3.72 -9.03 -3.89
N ALA A 8 4.77 -8.54 -3.22
CA ALA A 8 6.14 -9.02 -3.39
C ALA A 8 6.65 -9.59 -2.06
N SER A 9 6.88 -10.89 -2.01
CA SER A 9 7.37 -11.60 -0.81
C SER A 9 8.77 -11.18 -0.36
N ASP A 10 9.50 -10.43 -1.19
CA ASP A 10 10.92 -10.12 -0.98
C ASP A 10 11.15 -8.97 0.05
N GLY A 11 10.10 -8.37 0.60
CA GLY A 11 10.23 -7.22 1.51
C GLY A 11 9.07 -7.03 2.49
N ARG A 12 9.14 -5.98 3.32
CA ARG A 12 8.09 -5.56 4.28
C ARG A 12 7.04 -4.62 3.67
N TYR A 13 7.35 -4.03 2.52
CA TYR A 13 6.65 -2.88 1.95
C TYR A 13 5.92 -3.26 0.68
N ARG A 14 4.80 -2.57 0.39
CA ARG A 14 4.23 -2.52 -0.97
C ARG A 14 4.52 -1.14 -1.57
N LEU A 15 4.78 -1.09 -2.86
CA LEU A 15 4.86 0.18 -3.57
C LEU A 15 3.44 0.73 -3.73
N VAL A 16 3.24 1.98 -3.34
CA VAL A 16 1.95 2.65 -3.41
C VAL A 16 2.12 3.93 -4.21
N ARG A 17 1.37 4.05 -5.30
CA ARG A 17 1.30 5.26 -6.12
C ARG A 17 0.24 6.19 -5.57
N LEU A 18 0.68 7.39 -5.22
CA LEU A 18 -0.11 8.44 -4.58
C LEU A 18 -0.08 9.67 -5.48
N GLY A 19 -1.03 9.77 -6.41
CA GLY A 19 -1.00 10.81 -7.44
C GLY A 19 0.20 10.63 -8.37
N ASP A 20 1.16 11.56 -8.32
CA ASP A 20 2.30 11.61 -9.25
C ASP A 20 3.54 10.87 -8.75
N HIS A 21 3.59 10.48 -7.47
CA HIS A 21 4.74 9.78 -6.89
C HIS A 21 4.39 8.37 -6.43
N THR A 22 5.42 7.53 -6.32
CA THR A 22 5.30 6.17 -5.79
C THR A 22 6.27 6.03 -4.62
N GLU A 23 5.77 5.52 -3.50
CA GLU A 23 6.58 5.31 -2.28
C GLU A 23 6.33 3.90 -1.70
N PRO A 24 7.36 3.24 -1.13
CA PRO A 24 7.18 1.99 -0.39
C PRO A 24 6.52 2.26 0.96
N LEU A 25 5.40 1.59 1.24
CA LEU A 25 4.67 1.72 2.50
C LEU A 25 4.47 0.37 3.18
N ALA A 26 4.75 0.32 4.48
CA ALA A 26 4.38 -0.81 5.32
C ALA A 26 2.89 -0.76 5.64
N ARG A 27 2.33 -1.89 6.08
CA ARG A 27 0.93 -1.99 6.51
C ARG A 27 0.53 -0.91 7.52
N GLU A 28 1.43 -0.63 8.47
CA GLU A 28 1.20 0.33 9.56
C GLU A 28 1.31 1.79 9.08
N GLU A 29 2.04 2.04 7.99
CA GLU A 29 2.26 3.37 7.43
C GLU A 29 1.20 3.74 6.39
N PHE A 30 0.59 2.75 5.73
CA PHE A 30 -0.33 2.95 4.62
C PHE A 30 -1.53 3.84 4.97
N VAL A 31 -2.31 3.44 5.98
CA VAL A 31 -3.52 4.16 6.41
C VAL A 31 -3.21 5.60 6.84
N PRO A 32 -2.27 5.85 7.79
CA PRO A 32 -1.98 7.22 8.20
C PRO A 32 -1.42 8.07 7.06
N ARG A 33 -0.61 7.49 6.16
CA ARG A 33 -0.06 8.22 5.02
C ARG A 33 -1.13 8.65 4.03
N ILE A 34 -2.08 7.77 3.70
CA ILE A 34 -3.19 8.12 2.81
C ILE A 34 -4.10 9.13 3.45
N HIS A 35 -4.48 8.96 4.73
CA HIS A 35 -5.32 9.94 5.42
C HIS A 35 -4.65 11.33 5.53
N GLN A 36 -3.32 11.39 5.62
CA GLN A 36 -2.58 12.65 5.63
C GLN A 36 -2.69 13.39 4.28
N LEU A 37 -2.63 12.67 3.16
CA LEU A 37 -2.67 13.26 1.82
C LEU A 37 -4.10 13.47 1.31
N TYR A 38 -5.00 12.55 1.67
CA TYR A 38 -6.38 12.46 1.21
C TYR A 38 -7.30 12.14 2.41
N PRO A 39 -7.59 13.12 3.28
CA PRO A 39 -8.33 12.90 4.53
C PRO A 39 -9.79 12.46 4.34
N GLN A 40 -10.34 12.61 3.14
CA GLN A 40 -11.71 12.23 2.79
C GLN A 40 -11.78 10.96 1.93
N LEU A 41 -10.64 10.30 1.68
CA LEU A 41 -10.59 9.11 0.85
C LEU A 41 -11.05 7.89 1.61
N ASP A 42 -12.01 7.17 1.02
CA ASP A 42 -12.46 5.89 1.52
C ASP A 42 -11.52 4.78 1.03
N LEU A 43 -10.87 4.10 1.95
CA LEU A 43 -9.88 3.07 1.64
C LEU A 43 -10.51 1.74 1.19
N ASP A 44 -11.78 1.52 1.50
CA ASP A 44 -12.55 0.35 1.07
C ASP A 44 -13.22 0.56 -0.30
N ASP A 45 -13.22 1.79 -0.80
CA ASP A 45 -13.76 2.11 -2.12
C ASP A 45 -12.77 1.70 -3.24
N ALA A 46 -13.18 0.71 -4.05
CA ALA A 46 -12.36 0.14 -5.11
C ALA A 46 -12.18 1.08 -6.33
N GLU A 47 -12.97 2.16 -6.44
CA GLU A 47 -12.74 3.22 -7.44
C GLU A 47 -11.71 4.24 -6.93
N MET A 48 -11.50 4.32 -5.61
CA MET A 48 -10.52 5.21 -5.00
C MET A 48 -9.15 4.53 -4.77
N VAL A 49 -9.18 3.26 -4.35
CA VAL A 49 -7.99 2.44 -4.04
C VAL A 49 -7.98 1.18 -4.89
N HIS A 50 -7.09 1.17 -5.88
CA HIS A 50 -6.88 0.02 -6.76
C HIS A 50 -5.78 -0.87 -6.21
N TRP A 51 -6.12 -2.13 -5.98
CA TRP A 51 -5.17 -3.16 -5.59
C TRP A 51 -4.81 -4.01 -6.81
N ALA A 52 -3.52 -4.16 -7.12
CA ALA A 52 -3.08 -5.05 -8.19
C ALA A 52 -3.42 -6.53 -7.89
N ASP A 53 -3.31 -6.93 -6.61
CA ASP A 53 -3.72 -8.22 -6.08
C ASP A 53 -3.82 -8.15 -4.55
N ARG A 54 -4.51 -9.14 -3.95
CA ARG A 54 -4.56 -9.38 -2.50
C ARG A 54 -4.85 -8.09 -1.69
N PRO A 55 -6.09 -7.58 -1.74
CA PRO A 55 -6.46 -6.36 -1.05
C PRO A 55 -6.21 -6.49 0.45
N TRP A 56 -5.70 -5.41 1.06
CA TRP A 56 -5.36 -5.34 2.48
C TRP A 56 -4.25 -6.29 2.97
N GLU A 57 -3.60 -7.03 2.07
CA GLU A 57 -2.45 -7.88 2.41
C GLU A 57 -1.13 -7.14 2.18
N TRP A 58 -0.22 -7.29 3.13
CA TRP A 58 1.18 -6.90 3.00
C TRP A 58 2.07 -8.12 3.09
N PRO A 59 3.23 -8.08 2.44
CA PRO A 59 4.22 -9.14 2.60
C PRO A 59 4.66 -9.25 4.06
N THR A 60 4.66 -10.48 4.55
CA THR A 60 5.14 -10.81 5.89
C THR A 60 6.64 -10.69 5.88
N TRP A 61 7.15 -9.68 6.57
CA TRP A 61 8.58 -9.55 6.76
C TRP A 61 9.11 -10.73 7.57
N HIS A 62 9.95 -11.56 6.96
CA HIS A 62 10.70 -12.60 7.64
C HIS A 62 12.13 -12.10 7.86
N PRO A 63 12.47 -11.53 9.04
CA PRO A 63 13.87 -11.25 9.35
C PRO A 63 14.63 -12.58 9.41
N GLY A 64 15.45 -12.88 8.40
CA GLY A 64 16.40 -14.00 8.46
C GLY A 64 16.51 -14.93 7.25
N GLN A 65 15.83 -14.69 6.14
CA GLN A 65 16.24 -15.30 4.87
C GLN A 65 17.16 -14.33 4.12
N ALA A 66 18.46 -14.49 4.37
CA ALA A 66 19.55 -13.95 3.56
C ALA A 66 20.16 -15.07 2.72
#